data_AF-A0A369AGP3-F1
#
_entry.id   AF-A0A369AGP3-F1
#
_cell.length_a   1.000
_cell.length_b   1.000
_cell.length_c   1.000
_cell.angle_alpha   90.00
_cell.angle_beta   90.00
_cell.angle_gamma   90.00
#
_symmetry.space_group_name_H-M   'P 1'
#
loop_
_entity.id
_entity.type
_entity.pdbx_description
1 polymer ?
#
loop_
_entity_poly.entity_id
_entity_poly.type
_entity_poly.pdbx_seq_one_letter_code
_entity_poly.pdbx_strand_id
1 'polypeptide(L)'
;MKGADVYKVNKKAVMLVFILQVILGGVWYVSAPSSFLDRFAWDMESSQLAIGLILAFVISSLVYLSFTVWLLSRVKGFSGGGRFFLVIGLWLFGVLPNTAFLCIYLELGLSDTLYLLSYGAANSAIAAIILPLWRASRSIFKD
;
A
#
# COMPACT_ATOMS: atom_id res chain seq x y z
N MET A 1 17.15 18.63 26.36
CA MET A 1 16.47 17.62 25.50
C MET A 1 15.69 18.36 24.43
N LYS A 2 16.21 18.45 23.20
CA LYS A 2 15.55 19.14 22.09
C LYS A 2 14.40 18.26 21.59
N GLY A 3 13.19 18.80 21.67
CA GLY A 3 11.97 18.13 21.24
C GLY A 3 12.12 17.54 19.84
N ALA A 4 11.68 16.29 19.70
CA ALA A 4 11.58 15.66 18.41
C ALA A 4 10.64 16.49 17.54
N ASP A 5 11.20 17.25 16.60
CA ASP A 5 10.45 17.77 15.46
C ASP A 5 9.85 16.56 14.74
N VAL A 6 8.62 16.23 15.10
CA VAL A 6 7.76 15.33 14.35
C VAL A 6 7.65 15.97 12.98
N TYR A 7 8.34 15.38 12.00
CA TYR A 7 8.18 15.71 10.59
C TYR A 7 6.70 15.94 10.31
N LYS A 8 6.33 17.18 9.94
CA LYS A 8 4.94 17.55 9.67
C LYS A 8 4.48 16.79 8.41
N VAL A 9 3.97 15.58 8.61
CA VAL A 9 3.33 14.80 7.56
C VAL A 9 2.05 15.52 7.19
N ASN A 10 1.85 15.77 5.89
CA ASN A 10 0.62 16.37 5.41
C ASN A 10 -0.52 15.34 5.50
N LYS A 11 -1.39 15.49 6.50
CA LYS A 11 -2.54 14.59 6.73
C LYS A 11 -3.48 14.51 5.52
N LYS A 12 -3.62 15.61 4.76
CA LYS A 12 -4.43 15.62 3.52
C LYS A 12 -3.83 14.71 2.46
N ALA A 13 -2.49 14.67 2.38
CA ALA A 13 -1.77 13.80 1.46
C ALA A 13 -1.96 12.32 1.80
N VAL A 14 -1.83 11.99 3.09
CA VAL A 14 -2.03 10.63 3.59
C VAL A 14 -3.47 10.18 3.32
N MET A 15 -4.45 11.04 3.62
CA MET A 15 -5.86 10.72 3.35
C MET A 15 -6.15 10.50 1.86
N LEU A 16 -5.57 11.33 0.97
CA LEU A 16 -5.73 11.15 -0.46
C LEU A 16 -5.11 9.85 -0.96
N VAL A 17 -3.90 9.51 -0.50
CA VAL A 17 -3.26 8.22 -0.82
C VAL A 17 -4.13 7.07 -0.36
N PHE A 18 -4.65 7.13 0.87
CA PHE A 18 -5.52 6.09 1.40
C PHE A 18 -6.78 5.89 0.55
N ILE A 19 -7.46 6.97 0.18
CA ILE A 19 -8.67 6.90 -0.66
C ILE A 19 -8.33 6.28 -2.02
N LEU A 20 -7.23 6.68 -2.66
CA LEU A 20 -6.80 6.10 -3.94
C LEU A 20 -6.47 4.60 -3.81
N GLN A 21 -5.82 4.18 -2.73
CA GLN A 21 -5.49 2.77 -2.49
C GLN A 21 -6.75 1.91 -2.28
N VAL A 22 -7.77 2.46 -1.62
CA VAL A 22 -9.06 1.79 -1.43
C VAL A 22 -9.83 1.71 -2.74
N ILE A 23 -9.93 2.81 -3.50
CA ILE A 23 -10.58 2.82 -4.82
C ILE A 23 -9.89 1.82 -5.76
N LEU A 24 -8.56 1.85 -5.81
CA LEU A 24 -7.78 0.90 -6.60
C LEU A 24 -8.03 -0.54 -6.14
N GLY A 25 -8.17 -0.78 -4.84
CA GLY A 25 -8.53 -2.09 -4.29
C GLY A 25 -9.87 -2.59 -4.80
N GLY A 26 -10.87 -1.71 -4.86
CA GLY A 26 -12.17 -2.02 -5.45
C GLY A 26 -12.06 -2.38 -6.94
N VAL A 27 -11.35 -1.58 -7.72
CA VAL A 27 -11.12 -1.85 -9.16
C VAL A 27 -10.34 -3.15 -9.37
N TRP A 28 -9.31 -3.37 -8.57
CA TRP A 28 -8.51 -4.58 -8.59
C TRP A 28 -9.36 -5.81 -8.29
N TYR A 29 -10.19 -5.77 -7.24
CA TYR A 29 -11.10 -6.85 -6.87
C TYR A 29 -12.12 -7.17 -7.98
N VAL A 30 -12.72 -6.16 -8.61
CA VAL A 30 -13.66 -6.37 -9.73
C VAL A 30 -12.97 -6.99 -10.95
N SER A 31 -11.66 -6.78 -11.09
CA SER A 31 -10.85 -7.35 -12.17
C SER A 31 -10.29 -8.75 -11.85
N ALA A 32 -10.71 -9.36 -10.74
CA ALA A 32 -10.23 -10.67 -10.33
C ALA A 32 -10.56 -11.74 -11.37
N PRO A 33 -9.59 -12.62 -11.73
CA PRO A 33 -9.88 -13.76 -12.59
C PRO A 33 -10.86 -14.71 -11.90
N SER A 34 -11.82 -15.25 -12.64
CA SER A 34 -12.85 -16.16 -12.09
C SER A 34 -12.24 -17.40 -11.42
N SER A 35 -11.15 -17.93 -11.98
CA SER A 35 -10.38 -19.04 -11.39
C SER A 35 -9.85 -18.75 -9.99
N PHE A 36 -9.57 -17.47 -9.69
CA PHE A 36 -9.13 -17.03 -8.38
C PHE A 36 -10.30 -16.91 -7.42
N LEU A 37 -11.41 -16.32 -7.86
CA LEU A 37 -12.63 -16.17 -7.06
C LEU A 37 -13.26 -17.53 -6.70
N ASP A 38 -13.29 -18.47 -7.65
CA ASP A 38 -13.87 -19.79 -7.45
C ASP A 38 -13.15 -20.58 -6.35
N ARG A 39 -11.83 -20.39 -6.18
CA ARG A 39 -11.08 -21.04 -5.08
C ARG A 39 -11.51 -20.58 -3.69
N PHE A 40 -12.00 -19.34 -3.55
CA PHE A 40 -12.47 -18.81 -2.27
C PHE A 40 -13.99 -18.95 -2.08
N ALA A 41 -14.75 -19.14 -3.16
CA ALA A 41 -16.20 -19.27 -3.13
C ALA A 41 -16.70 -20.62 -2.59
N TRP A 42 -15.88 -21.68 -2.64
CA TRP A 42 -16.31 -23.04 -2.26
C TRP A 42 -16.31 -23.31 -0.74
N ASP A 43 -15.65 -22.48 0.06
CA ASP A 43 -15.40 -22.76 1.49
C ASP A 43 -16.13 -21.83 2.48
N MET A 44 -16.93 -20.84 2.05
CA MET A 44 -17.32 -19.73 2.95
C MET A 44 -18.81 -19.38 2.97
N GLU A 45 -19.39 -19.35 4.18
CA GLU A 45 -20.73 -18.84 4.49
C GLU A 45 -20.79 -17.32 4.18
N SER A 46 -21.70 -16.95 3.28
CA SER A 46 -21.49 -15.83 2.34
C SER A 46 -21.57 -14.40 2.89
N SER A 47 -22.03 -14.18 4.14
CA SER A 47 -22.42 -12.84 4.60
C SER A 47 -21.53 -12.24 5.70
N GLN A 48 -21.19 -12.99 6.75
CA GLN A 48 -20.34 -12.47 7.84
C GLN A 48 -18.86 -12.37 7.45
N LEU A 49 -18.38 -13.31 6.65
CA LEU A 49 -16.99 -13.36 6.24
C LEU A 49 -16.66 -12.28 5.20
N ALA A 50 -17.64 -11.88 4.36
CA ALA A 50 -17.49 -10.77 3.41
C ALA A 50 -17.22 -9.43 4.11
N ILE A 51 -17.92 -9.12 5.20
CA ILE A 51 -17.68 -7.89 5.99
C ILE A 51 -16.32 -7.96 6.68
N GLY A 52 -15.97 -9.12 7.23
CA GLY A 52 -14.66 -9.35 7.87
C GLY A 52 -13.49 -9.12 6.92
N LEU A 53 -13.58 -9.63 5.68
CA LEU A 53 -12.55 -9.43 4.65
C LEU A 53 -12.41 -7.97 4.22
N ILE A 54 -13.53 -7.25 4.06
CA ILE A 54 -13.50 -5.82 3.72
C ILE A 54 -12.85 -5.02 4.86
N LEU A 55 -13.22 -5.29 6.11
CA LEU A 55 -12.60 -4.64 7.26
C LEU A 55 -11.11 -4.96 7.37
N ALA A 56 -10.73 -6.23 7.19
CA ALA A 56 -9.33 -6.65 7.19
C ALA A 56 -8.54 -5.93 6.08
N PHE A 57 -9.12 -5.79 4.89
CA PHE A 57 -8.52 -5.07 3.77
C PHE A 57 -8.30 -3.59 4.08
N VAL A 58 -9.32 -2.91 4.61
CA VAL A 58 -9.25 -1.49 4.97
C VAL A 58 -8.22 -1.24 6.08
N ILE A 59 -8.24 -2.07 7.12
CA ILE A 59 -7.29 -1.98 8.25
C ILE A 59 -5.87 -2.25 7.77
N SER A 60 -5.66 -3.30 6.97
CA SER A 60 -4.34 -3.64 6.43
C SER A 60 -3.78 -2.52 5.56
N SER A 61 -4.62 -1.91 4.71
CA SER A 61 -4.24 -0.76 3.89
C SER A 61 -3.83 0.44 4.75
N LEU A 62 -4.58 0.73 5.82
CA LEU A 62 -4.29 1.82 6.74
C LEU A 62 -2.99 1.59 7.51
N VAL A 63 -2.74 0.36 7.97
CA VAL A 63 -1.51 -0.02 8.68
C VAL A 63 -0.30 0.11 7.76
N TYR A 64 -0.39 -0.43 6.53
CA TYR A 64 0.69 -0.34 5.55
C TYR A 64 1.03 1.12 5.19
N LEU A 65 0.00 1.95 4.97
CA LEU A 65 0.19 3.37 4.69
C LEU A 65 0.83 4.10 5.89
N SER A 66 0.34 3.83 7.10
CA SER A 66 0.87 4.43 8.33
C SER A 66 2.33 4.04 8.55
N PHE A 67 2.69 2.77 8.28
CA PHE A 67 4.07 2.30 8.31
C PHE A 67 4.93 3.02 7.27
N THR A 68 4.45 3.15 6.04
CA THR A 68 5.17 3.84 4.95
C THR A 68 5.45 5.31 5.31
N VAL A 69 4.43 5.99 5.84
CA VAL A 69 4.54 7.37 6.32
C VAL A 69 5.53 7.48 7.48
N TRP A 70 5.47 6.57 8.45
CA TRP A 70 6.41 6.52 9.56
C TRP A 70 7.83 6.29 9.08
N LEU A 71 8.05 5.37 8.15
CA LEU A 71 9.37 5.08 7.56
C LEU A 71 9.94 6.33 6.87
N LEU A 72 9.14 7.00 6.03
CA LEU A 72 9.52 8.25 5.38
C LEU A 72 9.78 9.40 6.37
N SER A 73 9.16 9.36 7.56
CA SER A 73 9.44 10.30 8.65
C SER A 73 10.79 10.06 9.33
N ARG A 74 11.27 8.82 9.35
CA ARG A 74 12.57 8.45 9.96
C ARG A 74 13.76 8.75 9.06
N VAL A 75 13.56 8.71 7.75
CA VAL A 75 14.63 8.89 6.77
C VAL A 75 14.92 10.39 6.58
N LYS A 76 15.95 10.88 7.29
CA LYS A 76 16.48 12.25 7.18
C LYS A 76 17.51 12.31 6.03
N GLY A 77 17.57 13.43 5.32
CA GLY A 77 18.59 13.68 4.28
C GLY A 77 18.32 13.11 2.89
N PHE A 78 17.32 12.24 2.71
CA PHE A 78 16.97 11.73 1.37
C PHE A 78 16.25 12.80 0.55
N SER A 79 16.67 12.95 -0.71
CA SER A 79 15.97 13.73 -1.73
C SER A 79 14.59 13.13 -2.03
N GLY A 80 13.73 13.88 -2.74
CA GLY A 80 12.42 13.36 -3.17
C GLY A 80 12.54 12.04 -3.93
N GLY A 81 13.51 11.94 -4.85
CA GLY A 81 13.82 10.71 -5.58
C GLY A 81 14.31 9.57 -4.69
N GLY A 82 15.17 9.86 -3.71
CA GLY A 82 15.61 8.85 -2.73
C GLY A 82 14.44 8.24 -1.95
N ARG A 83 13.43 9.05 -1.60
CA ARG A 83 12.22 8.56 -0.93
C ARG A 83 11.32 7.74 -1.85
N PHE A 84 11.22 8.10 -3.12
CA PHE A 84 10.52 7.31 -4.13
C PHE A 84 11.14 5.91 -4.22
N PHE A 85 12.46 5.82 -4.43
CA PHE A 85 13.16 4.53 -4.51
C PHE A 85 13.08 3.73 -3.22
N LEU A 86 12.99 4.39 -2.06
CA LEU A 86 12.82 3.71 -0.79
C LEU A 86 11.46 3.00 -0.70
N VAL A 87 10.36 3.66 -1.09
CA VAL A 87 9.02 3.03 -1.06
C VAL A 87 8.93 1.90 -2.08
N ILE A 88 9.46 2.10 -3.30
CA ILE A 88 9.51 1.05 -4.32
C ILE A 88 10.42 -0.11 -3.89
N GLY A 89 11.57 0.19 -3.31
CA GLY A 89 12.51 -0.80 -2.79
C GLY A 89 11.91 -1.63 -1.65
N LEU A 90 11.12 -1.03 -0.77
CA LEU A 90 10.39 -1.76 0.28
C LEU A 90 9.45 -2.80 -0.33
N TRP A 91 8.75 -2.44 -1.42
CA TRP A 91 7.90 -3.39 -2.12
C TRP A 91 8.71 -4.47 -2.84
N LEU A 92 9.75 -4.10 -3.60
CA LEU A 92 10.58 -5.04 -4.37
C LEU A 92 11.36 -6.05 -3.51
N PHE A 93 11.91 -5.61 -2.38
CA PHE A 93 12.79 -6.43 -1.54
C PHE A 93 12.12 -6.97 -0.27
N GLY A 94 11.03 -6.36 0.17
CA GLY A 94 10.29 -6.80 1.35
C GLY A 94 9.03 -7.57 0.98
N VAL A 95 8.15 -6.97 0.18
CA VAL A 95 6.81 -7.53 -0.08
C VAL A 95 6.86 -8.61 -1.16
N LEU A 96 7.45 -8.30 -2.32
CA LEU A 96 7.49 -9.18 -3.49
C LEU A 96 8.06 -10.59 -3.20
N PRO A 97 9.23 -10.77 -2.55
CA PRO A 97 9.76 -12.11 -2.31
C PRO A 97 8.91 -12.92 -1.33
N ASN A 98 8.35 -12.27 -0.31
CA ASN A 98 7.47 -12.93 0.66
C ASN A 98 6.15 -13.38 0.01
N THR A 99 5.53 -12.51 -0.78
CA THR A 99 4.30 -12.83 -1.50
C THR A 99 4.55 -13.90 -2.56
N ALA A 100 5.65 -13.84 -3.31
CA ALA A 100 6.00 -14.86 -4.28
C ALA A 100 6.22 -16.24 -3.61
N PHE A 101 6.93 -16.28 -2.47
CA PHE A 101 7.12 -17.52 -1.72
C PHE A 101 5.79 -18.11 -1.22
N LEU A 102 4.92 -17.28 -0.64
CA LEU A 102 3.59 -17.72 -0.21
C LEU A 102 2.74 -18.23 -1.37
N CYS A 103 2.79 -17.58 -2.53
CA CYS A 103 2.04 -18.02 -3.71
C CYS A 103 2.54 -19.38 -4.23
N ILE A 104 3.86 -19.61 -4.24
CA ILE A 104 4.45 -20.90 -4.60
C ILE A 104 4.03 -21.98 -3.58
N TYR A 105 4.09 -21.66 -2.29
CA TYR A 105 3.70 -22.59 -1.22
C TYR A 105 2.22 -22.97 -1.27
N LEU A 106 1.35 -22.02 -1.64
CA LEU A 106 -0.10 -22.24 -1.80
C LEU A 106 -0.48 -22.77 -3.20
N GLU A 107 0.50 -23.14 -4.02
CA GLU A 107 0.31 -23.65 -5.38
C GLU A 107 -0.60 -22.73 -6.24
N LEU A 108 -0.45 -21.42 -6.06
CA LEU A 108 -1.13 -20.44 -6.90
C LEU A 108 -0.49 -20.39 -8.28
N GLY A 109 -1.33 -20.27 -9.31
CA GLY A 109 -0.87 -20.12 -10.68
C GLY A 109 -0.06 -18.83 -10.86
N LEU A 110 0.74 -18.76 -11.93
CA LEU A 110 1.48 -17.56 -12.28
C LEU A 110 0.55 -16.36 -12.49
N SER A 111 -0.63 -16.57 -13.12
CA SER A 111 -1.65 -15.53 -13.32
C SER A 111 -2.13 -14.95 -12.00
N ASP A 112 -2.41 -15.80 -11.02
CA ASP A 112 -2.96 -15.42 -9.72
C ASP A 112 -1.90 -14.71 -8.87
N THR A 113 -0.66 -15.18 -8.96
CA THR A 113 0.51 -14.57 -8.32
C THR A 113 0.75 -13.15 -8.88
N LEU A 114 0.72 -12.99 -10.21
CA LEU A 114 0.86 -11.69 -10.85
C LEU A 114 -0.31 -10.75 -10.51
N TYR A 115 -1.54 -11.30 -10.46
CA TYR A 115 -2.71 -10.57 -10.04
C TYR A 115 -2.55 -10.03 -8.61
N LEU A 116 -2.15 -10.86 -7.65
CA LEU A 116 -1.86 -10.46 -6.25
C LEU A 116 -0.74 -9.41 -6.16
N LEU A 117 0.36 -9.62 -6.87
CA LEU A 117 1.50 -8.70 -6.87
C LEU A 117 1.14 -7.35 -7.50
N SER A 118 0.28 -7.33 -8.52
CA SER A 118 -0.10 -6.10 -9.22
C SER A 118 -0.76 -5.06 -8.30
N TYR A 119 -1.58 -5.51 -7.35
CA TYR A 119 -2.18 -4.62 -6.36
C TYR A 119 -1.11 -3.96 -5.48
N GLY A 120 -0.19 -4.77 -4.93
CA GLY A 120 0.90 -4.26 -4.10
C GLY A 120 1.80 -3.29 -4.87
N ALA A 121 2.11 -3.61 -6.14
CA ALA A 121 2.92 -2.77 -7.01
C ALA A 121 2.28 -1.39 -7.21
N ALA A 122 1.01 -1.37 -7.65
CA ALA A 122 0.30 -0.13 -7.92
C ALA A 122 0.07 0.69 -6.64
N ASN A 123 -0.25 0.03 -5.52
CA ASN A 123 -0.39 0.66 -4.22
C ASN A 123 0.94 1.32 -3.76
N SER A 124 2.06 0.60 -3.91
CA SER A 124 3.39 1.16 -3.62
C SER A 124 3.74 2.34 -4.52
N ALA A 125 3.38 2.30 -5.80
CA ALA A 125 3.62 3.39 -6.75
C ALA A 125 2.84 4.66 -6.38
N ILE A 126 1.56 4.53 -6.01
CA ILE A 126 0.73 5.66 -5.53
C ILE A 126 1.39 6.31 -4.32
N ALA A 127 1.80 5.51 -3.32
CA ALA A 127 2.46 6.02 -2.12
C ALA A 127 3.82 6.67 -2.44
N ALA A 128 4.61 6.05 -3.33
CA ALA A 128 5.93 6.53 -3.74
C ALA A 128 5.88 7.83 -4.54
N ILE A 129 4.80 8.08 -5.30
CA ILE A 129 4.62 9.33 -6.04
C ILE A 129 4.10 10.42 -5.11
N ILE A 130 3.00 10.16 -4.41
CA ILE A 130 2.24 11.22 -3.75
C ILE A 130 2.91 11.66 -2.44
N LEU A 131 3.40 10.73 -1.60
CA LEU A 131 3.96 11.07 -0.30
C LEU A 131 5.27 11.88 -0.39
N PRO A 132 6.21 11.57 -1.29
CA PRO A 132 7.42 12.36 -1.45
C PRO A 132 7.18 13.73 -2.07
N LEU A 133 6.25 13.84 -3.05
CA LEU A 133 5.93 15.09 -3.73
C LEU A 133 5.18 16.09 -2.83
N TRP A 134 4.31 15.62 -1.93
CA TRP A 134 3.50 16.51 -1.10
C TRP A 134 4.21 17.04 0.15
N ARG A 135 5.48 16.66 0.35
CA ARG A 135 6.28 17.08 1.52
C ARG A 135 6.81 18.51 1.44
N ALA A 136 6.68 19.20 0.29
CA ALA A 136 7.22 20.55 0.13
C ALA A 136 6.54 21.33 -1.00
N SER A 137 5.26 21.69 -0.86
CA SER A 137 4.99 23.10 -1.14
C SER A 137 5.44 23.82 0.12
N ARG A 138 6.66 24.37 0.08
CA ARG A 138 7.05 25.38 1.05
C ARG A 138 5.90 26.36 1.09
N SER A 139 5.43 26.71 2.28
CA SER A 139 4.61 27.90 2.45
C SER A 139 5.36 29.04 1.76
N ILE A 140 4.97 29.41 0.53
CA ILE A 140 5.41 30.65 -0.11
C ILE A 140 4.83 31.84 0.69
N PHE A 141 3.82 31.57 1.53
CA PHE A 141 3.35 32.46 2.59
C PHE A 141 4.10 32.20 3.89
N LYS A 142 5.36 32.60 3.96
CA LYS A 142 6.01 32.82 5.25
C LYS A 142 6.72 34.16 5.16
N ASP A 143 5.95 35.16 5.60
CA ASP A 143 6.23 36.58 5.80
C ASP A 143 6.72 37.38 4.59
#